data_AF-X1J1W7-F1
#
_entry.id   AF-X1J1W7-F1
#
_cell.length_a   1.000
_cell.length_b   1.000
_cell.length_c   1.000
_cell.angle_alpha   90.00
_cell.angle_beta   90.00
_cell.angle_gamma   90.00
#
_symmetry.space_group_name_H-M   'P 1'
#
loop_
_entity.id
_entity.type
_entity.pdbx_description
1 polymer ?
#
loop_
_entity_poly.entity_id
_entity_poly.type
_entity_poly.pdbx_seq_one_letter_code
_entity_poly.pdbx_strand_id
1 'polypeptide(L)'
;MKWTKKWKVKSESGKGSYVVSLSDKNEWGCSCPAWKFRRQECKHIIRVKLNPERYKGIEEQSSRPAYVLARVEKPTYDKKNNRLLIPLIRIEPYDVRMEALICYTMAGHGYKWREIVEIRNLNSDWTLTKVKRYIEKHKNLRGDQNEAGQ
;
A
#
# COMPACT_ATOMS: atom_id res chain seq x y z
N MET A 1 -17.70 8.52 -3.36
CA MET A 1 -17.52 8.87 -1.94
C MET A 1 -16.25 8.19 -1.48
N LYS A 2 -15.22 8.96 -1.16
CA LYS A 2 -13.93 8.45 -0.71
C LYS A 2 -13.74 8.85 0.74
N TRP A 3 -13.45 7.89 1.60
CA TRP A 3 -13.02 8.18 2.97
C TRP A 3 -11.61 8.79 2.89
N THR A 4 -11.37 9.87 3.65
CA THR A 4 -10.13 10.67 3.66
C THR A 4 -9.38 10.58 4.98
N LYS A 5 -10.09 10.31 6.08
CA LYS A 5 -9.49 10.13 7.41
C LYS A 5 -10.20 9.03 8.16
N LYS A 6 -9.45 8.27 8.96
CA LYS A 6 -9.99 7.18 9.77
C LYS A 6 -9.36 7.18 11.16
N TRP A 7 -10.15 6.87 12.17
CA TRP A 7 -9.72 6.80 13.57
C TRP A 7 -10.20 5.52 14.22
N LYS A 8 -9.34 4.90 15.02
CA LYS A 8 -9.71 3.73 15.82
C LYS A 8 -10.15 4.18 17.21
N VAL A 9 -11.40 3.87 17.57
CA VAL A 9 -12.02 4.24 18.86
C VAL A 9 -12.30 2.96 19.64
N LYS A 10 -11.82 2.86 20.89
CA LYS A 10 -12.14 1.70 21.75
C LYS A 10 -13.61 1.71 22.15
N SER A 11 -14.22 0.53 22.24
CA SER A 11 -15.53 0.36 22.85
C SER A 11 -15.45 0.64 24.35
N GLU A 12 -16.52 1.20 24.92
CA GLU A 12 -16.60 1.47 26.36
C GLU A 12 -17.08 0.26 27.16
N SER A 13 -17.98 -0.53 26.60
CA SER A 13 -18.65 -1.64 27.29
C SER A 13 -18.05 -3.01 26.97
N GLY A 14 -16.93 -3.07 26.24
CA GLY A 14 -16.30 -4.34 25.91
C GLY A 14 -14.92 -4.20 25.27
N LYS A 15 -14.29 -5.33 24.94
CA LYS A 15 -12.92 -5.40 24.38
C LYS A 15 -12.82 -5.00 22.90
N GLY A 16 -13.91 -4.53 22.29
CA GLY A 16 -13.97 -4.18 20.86
C GLY A 16 -13.41 -2.79 20.53
N SER A 17 -13.24 -2.51 19.24
CA SER A 17 -12.93 -1.17 18.74
C SER A 17 -13.77 -0.87 17.50
N TYR A 18 -14.20 0.39 17.37
CA TYR A 18 -14.91 0.90 16.22
C TYR A 18 -14.00 1.78 15.36
N VAL A 19 -14.31 1.84 14.08
CA VAL A 19 -13.61 2.70 13.12
C VAL A 19 -14.53 3.85 12.77
N VAL A 20 -14.09 5.06 13.07
CA VAL A 20 -14.73 6.30 12.63
C VAL A 20 -14.03 6.76 11.36
N SER A 21 -14.78 7.17 10.35
CA SER A 21 -14.25 7.64 9.06
C SER A 21 -14.86 8.99 8.68
N LEU A 22 -14.08 9.85 8.05
CA LEU A 22 -14.52 11.11 7.46
C LEU A 22 -14.38 11.02 5.95
N SER A 23 -15.39 11.44 5.19
CA SER A 23 -15.36 11.44 3.74
C SER A 23 -14.78 12.73 3.15
N ASP A 24 -14.46 12.68 1.87
CA ASP A 24 -14.14 13.83 1.02
C ASP A 24 -15.25 14.88 0.96
N LYS A 25 -16.50 14.47 1.20
CA LYS A 25 -17.67 15.35 1.31
C LYS A 25 -17.96 15.81 2.74
N ASN A 26 -17.02 15.63 3.66
CA ASN A 26 -17.15 15.97 5.08
C ASN A 26 -18.27 15.20 5.83
N GLU A 27 -18.64 14.02 5.33
CA GLU A 27 -19.63 13.14 5.96
C GLU A 27 -18.94 12.17 6.93
N TRP A 28 -19.57 11.94 8.08
CA TRP A 28 -19.02 11.08 9.13
C TRP A 28 -19.64 9.69 9.11
N GLY A 29 -18.79 8.68 9.21
CA GLY A 29 -19.16 7.27 9.30
C GLY A 29 -18.57 6.58 10.52
N CYS A 30 -19.27 5.57 11.04
CA CYS A 30 -18.77 4.76 12.14
C CYS A 30 -19.17 3.28 11.98
N SER A 31 -18.27 2.36 12.32
CA SER A 31 -18.54 0.92 12.24
C SER A 31 -19.43 0.38 13.38
N CYS A 32 -19.85 1.22 14.33
CA CYS A 32 -20.69 0.78 15.44
C CYS A 32 -22.15 0.51 15.02
N PRO A 33 -22.89 -0.36 15.72
CA PRO A 33 -24.28 -0.69 15.41
C PRO A 33 -25.21 0.53 15.29
N ALA A 34 -25.05 1.53 16.16
CA ALA A 34 -25.88 2.74 16.14
C ALA A 34 -25.83 3.46 14.79
N TRP A 35 -24.64 3.67 14.24
CA TRP A 35 -24.48 4.28 12.92
C TRP A 35 -24.82 3.29 11.79
N LYS A 36 -24.39 2.02 11.88
CA LYS A 36 -24.62 1.03 10.83
C LYS A 36 -26.11 0.79 10.55
N PHE A 37 -26.93 0.70 11.60
CA PHE A 37 -28.36 0.38 11.48
C PHE A 37 -29.27 1.60 11.49
N ARG A 38 -28.91 2.66 12.23
CA ARG A 38 -29.79 3.85 12.39
C ARG A 38 -29.26 5.09 11.67
N ARG A 39 -28.02 5.06 11.15
CA ARG A 39 -27.33 6.20 10.52
C ARG A 39 -27.26 7.46 11.40
N GLN A 40 -27.40 7.29 12.70
CA GLN A 40 -27.34 8.36 13.68
C GLN A 40 -25.89 8.65 14.05
N GLU A 41 -25.61 9.93 14.31
CA GLU A 41 -24.34 10.35 14.88
C GLU A 41 -24.16 9.72 16.26
N CYS A 42 -23.16 8.85 16.38
CA CYS A 42 -22.92 8.10 17.61
C CYS A 42 -21.86 8.77 18.48
N LYS A 43 -21.82 8.40 19.76
CA LYS A 43 -20.81 8.88 20.71
C LYS A 43 -19.35 8.75 20.23
N HIS A 44 -19.05 7.75 19.39
CA HIS A 44 -17.71 7.57 18.83
C HIS A 44 -17.37 8.67 17.82
N ILE A 45 -18.31 9.08 16.96
CA ILE A 45 -18.11 10.18 16.01
C ILE A 45 -17.92 11.48 16.78
N ILE A 46 -18.79 11.76 17.76
CA ILE A 46 -18.73 12.97 18.60
C ILE A 46 -17.36 13.08 19.28
N ARG A 47 -16.85 11.99 19.85
CA ARG A 47 -15.54 11.97 20.49
C ARG A 47 -14.39 12.30 19.55
N VAL A 48 -14.40 11.70 18.36
CA VAL A 48 -13.37 11.95 17.35
C VAL A 48 -13.47 13.38 16.82
N LYS A 49 -14.67 13.95 16.69
CA LYS A 49 -14.86 15.36 16.35
C LYS A 49 -14.29 16.31 17.41
N LEU A 50 -14.51 16.01 18.68
CA LEU A 50 -14.09 16.88 19.80
C LEU A 50 -12.60 16.79 20.11
N ASN A 51 -11.99 15.61 19.96
CA ASN A 51 -10.58 15.38 20.33
C ASN A 51 -9.92 14.40 19.32
N PRO A 52 -9.78 14.78 18.04
CA PRO A 52 -9.23 13.89 17.01
C PRO A 52 -7.80 13.42 17.32
N GLU A 53 -7.00 14.24 17.98
CA GLU A 53 -5.61 13.97 18.38
C GLU A 53 -5.47 12.87 19.44
N ARG A 54 -6.52 12.62 20.23
CA ARG A 54 -6.53 11.52 21.23
C ARG A 54 -6.68 10.15 20.61
N TYR A 55 -7.11 10.07 19.36
CA TYR A 55 -7.35 8.81 18.67
C TYR A 55 -6.21 8.53 17.71
N LYS A 56 -5.70 7.29 17.76
CA LYS A 56 -4.73 6.83 16.77
C LYS A 56 -5.40 6.87 15.40
N GLY A 57 -4.98 7.84 14.57
CA GLY A 57 -5.30 7.87 13.16
C GLY A 57 -4.91 6.52 12.57
N ILE A 58 -5.87 5.85 11.94
CA ILE A 58 -5.52 4.80 11.00
C ILE A 58 -5.05 5.59 9.79
N GLU A 59 -3.74 5.87 9.73
CA GLU A 59 -3.14 6.46 8.55
C GLU A 59 -3.68 5.70 7.35
N GLU A 60 -4.34 6.45 6.48
CA GLU A 60 -4.94 5.91 5.29
C GLU A 60 -3.84 5.17 4.55
N GLN A 61 -4.05 3.86 4.35
CA GLN A 61 -3.14 2.94 3.67
C GLN A 61 -2.29 3.73 2.69
N SER A 62 -1.02 3.94 3.10
CA SER A 62 0.04 4.60 2.34
C SER A 62 -0.32 4.50 0.88
N SER A 63 -0.75 5.62 0.28
CA SER A 63 -1.18 5.62 -1.11
C SER A 63 -0.07 4.93 -1.88
N ARG A 64 -0.34 3.72 -2.39
CA ARG A 64 0.67 2.92 -3.09
C ARG A 64 1.36 3.84 -4.10
N PRO A 65 2.69 3.78 -4.22
CA PRO A 65 3.39 4.70 -5.11
C PRO A 65 2.80 4.62 -6.52
N ALA A 66 2.81 5.71 -7.27
CA ALA A 66 2.37 5.68 -8.65
C ALA A 66 3.38 4.88 -9.49
N TYR A 67 2.88 3.99 -10.37
CA TYR A 67 3.74 3.27 -11.31
C TYR A 67 4.16 4.21 -12.44
N VAL A 68 5.46 4.43 -12.62
CA VAL A 68 5.98 5.36 -13.64
C VAL A 68 7.13 4.70 -14.39
N LEU A 69 7.01 4.62 -15.71
CA LEU A 69 8.15 4.22 -16.55
C LEU A 69 9.16 5.38 -16.62
N ALA A 70 10.43 5.09 -16.34
CA ALA A 70 11.50 6.08 -16.27
C ALA A 70 12.85 5.52 -16.75
N ARG A 71 13.78 6.43 -17.08
CA ARG A 71 15.17 6.09 -17.42
C ARG A 71 15.95 5.76 -16.14
N VAL A 72 15.72 4.57 -15.60
CA VAL A 72 16.39 4.04 -14.41
C VAL A 72 16.96 2.65 -14.72
N GLU A 73 18.10 2.32 -14.11
CA GLU A 73 18.76 1.02 -14.30
C GLU A 73 17.98 -0.13 -13.64
N LYS A 74 17.39 0.14 -12.47
CA LYS A 74 16.62 -0.82 -11.67
C LYS A 74 15.36 -0.18 -11.09
N PRO A 75 14.34 -0.97 -10.70
CA PRO A 75 13.15 -0.46 -10.03
C PRO A 75 13.53 0.35 -8.79
N THR A 76 13.12 1.61 -8.75
CA THR A 76 13.57 2.56 -7.73
C THR A 76 12.38 3.31 -7.15
N TYR A 77 12.30 3.39 -5.82
CA TYR A 77 11.24 4.12 -5.13
C TYR A 77 11.66 5.58 -4.88
N ASP A 78 10.99 6.50 -5.56
CA ASP A 78 11.08 7.93 -5.31
C ASP A 78 10.13 8.32 -4.17
N LYS A 79 10.70 8.40 -2.96
CA LYS A 79 10.00 8.80 -1.74
C LYS A 79 9.42 10.21 -1.81
N LYS A 80 10.08 11.14 -2.52
CA LYS A 80 9.71 12.56 -2.54
C LYS A 80 8.40 12.77 -3.30
N ASN A 81 8.22 12.06 -4.41
CA ASN A 81 7.02 12.18 -5.25
C ASN A 81 6.06 11.00 -5.10
N ASN A 82 6.35 10.05 -4.22
CA ASN A 82 5.63 8.80 -4.03
C ASN A 82 5.43 8.04 -5.36
N ARG A 83 6.53 7.78 -6.08
CA ARG A 83 6.54 7.11 -7.39
C ARG A 83 7.45 5.88 -7.36
N LEU A 84 6.98 4.81 -7.97
CA LEU A 84 7.80 3.63 -8.25
C LEU A 84 8.27 3.74 -9.70
N LEU A 85 9.54 4.11 -9.86
CA LEU A 85 10.21 4.30 -11.13
C LEU A 85 10.62 2.93 -11.68
N ILE A 86 10.12 2.57 -12.84
CA ILE A 86 10.34 1.29 -13.50
C ILE A 86 11.17 1.52 -14.77
N PRO A 87 12.24 0.74 -15.01
CA PRO A 87 13.05 0.87 -16.22
C PRO A 87 12.20 0.86 -17.50
N LEU A 88 12.48 1.80 -18.41
CA LEU A 88 11.79 1.97 -19.69
C LEU A 88 11.99 0.82 -20.69
N ILE A 89 12.85 -0.15 -20.38
CA ILE A 89 13.40 -1.05 -21.38
C ILE A 89 13.06 -2.51 -21.08
N ARG A 90 12.41 -3.15 -22.05
CA ARG A 90 12.45 -4.59 -22.33
C ARG A 90 13.36 -4.81 -23.54
N ILE A 91 14.68 -4.72 -23.39
CA ILE A 91 15.59 -5.12 -24.47
C ILE A 91 15.68 -6.64 -24.40
N GLU A 92 15.43 -7.28 -25.54
CA GLU A 92 15.62 -8.71 -25.70
C GLU A 92 17.12 -9.09 -25.60
N PRO A 93 17.44 -10.30 -25.09
CA PRO A 93 16.50 -11.32 -24.62
C PRO A 93 15.81 -10.90 -23.32
N TYR A 94 14.54 -11.26 -23.19
CA TYR A 94 13.67 -10.94 -22.05
C TYR A 94 14.42 -11.17 -20.74
N ASP A 95 14.85 -10.10 -20.08
CA ASP A 95 15.60 -10.22 -18.83
C ASP A 95 14.63 -10.63 -17.70
N VAL A 96 14.48 -11.96 -17.55
CA VAL A 96 13.71 -12.61 -16.49
C VAL A 96 14.12 -12.07 -15.11
N ARG A 97 15.39 -11.71 -14.92
CA ARG A 97 15.87 -11.15 -13.66
C ARG A 97 15.30 -9.76 -13.42
N MET A 98 15.33 -8.89 -14.43
CA MET A 98 14.78 -7.55 -14.33
C MET A 98 13.26 -7.59 -14.11
N GLU A 99 12.55 -8.44 -14.84
CA GLU A 99 11.10 -8.60 -14.68
C GLU A 99 10.74 -9.13 -13.28
N ALA A 100 11.48 -10.13 -12.78
CA ALA A 100 11.31 -10.63 -11.42
C ALA A 100 11.58 -9.53 -10.38
N LEU A 101 12.59 -8.69 -10.60
CA LEU A 101 12.93 -7.59 -9.70
C LEU A 101 11.83 -6.52 -9.68
N ILE A 102 11.27 -6.16 -10.85
CA ILE A 102 10.13 -5.25 -10.97
C ILE A 102 8.93 -5.80 -10.19
N CYS A 103 8.54 -7.05 -10.45
CA CYS A 103 7.41 -7.69 -9.81
C CYS A 103 7.57 -7.78 -8.29
N TYR A 104 8.77 -8.16 -7.83
CA TYR A 104 9.09 -8.23 -6.41
C TYR A 104 9.00 -6.85 -5.74
N THR A 105 9.54 -5.82 -6.39
CA THR A 105 9.52 -4.44 -5.88
C THR A 105 8.10 -3.90 -5.81
N MET A 106 7.29 -4.08 -6.86
CA MET A 106 5.87 -3.69 -6.86
C MET A 106 5.11 -4.36 -5.71
N ALA A 107 5.28 -5.68 -5.51
CA ALA A 107 4.64 -6.40 -4.41
C ALA A 107 5.07 -5.86 -3.03
N GLY A 108 6.36 -5.54 -2.86
CA GLY A 108 6.90 -4.91 -1.65
C GLY A 108 6.30 -3.54 -1.34
N HIS A 109 5.89 -2.80 -2.37
CA HIS A 109 5.25 -1.49 -2.25
C HIS A 109 3.71 -1.52 -2.27
N GLY A 110 3.12 -2.70 -2.02
CA GLY A 110 1.68 -2.83 -1.77
C GLY A 110 0.80 -3.04 -3.01
N TYR A 111 1.39 -3.30 -4.18
CA TYR A 111 0.63 -3.72 -5.35
C TYR A 111 0.15 -5.17 -5.19
N LYS A 112 -1.11 -5.44 -5.56
CA LYS A 112 -1.64 -6.80 -5.54
C LYS A 112 -1.09 -7.57 -6.74
N TRP A 113 -0.87 -8.88 -6.56
CA TRP A 113 -0.32 -9.73 -7.63
C TRP A 113 -1.14 -9.68 -8.92
N ARG A 114 -2.48 -9.67 -8.81
CA ARG A 114 -3.37 -9.52 -9.97
C ARG A 114 -3.11 -8.23 -10.75
N GLU A 115 -2.91 -7.10 -10.05
CA GLU A 115 -2.60 -5.81 -10.69
C GLU A 115 -1.22 -5.86 -11.36
N ILE A 116 -0.24 -6.53 -10.75
CA ILE A 116 1.10 -6.70 -11.32
C ILE A 116 1.03 -7.48 -12.64
N VAL A 117 0.29 -8.59 -12.66
CA VAL A 117 0.07 -9.41 -13.87
C VAL A 117 -0.56 -8.59 -14.99
N GLU A 118 -1.57 -7.78 -14.67
CA GLU A 118 -2.24 -6.90 -15.64
C GLU A 118 -1.30 -5.79 -16.16
N ILE A 119 -0.60 -5.06 -15.27
CA ILE A 119 0.32 -3.96 -15.64
C ILE A 119 1.50 -4.47 -16.47
N ARG A 120 2.02 -5.65 -16.12
CA ARG A 120 3.23 -6.21 -16.75
C ARG A 120 2.90 -7.20 -17.86
N ASN A 121 1.63 -7.49 -18.13
CA ASN A 121 1.20 -8.47 -19.13
C ASN A 121 1.92 -9.83 -18.98
N LEU A 122 1.89 -10.39 -17.76
CA LEU A 122 2.58 -11.64 -17.44
C LEU A 122 1.71 -12.85 -17.79
N ASN A 123 2.36 -13.94 -18.22
CA ASN A 123 1.68 -15.22 -18.43
C ASN A 123 1.48 -15.97 -17.09
N SER A 124 0.75 -17.10 -17.13
CA SER A 124 0.44 -17.94 -15.97
C SER A 124 1.66 -18.57 -15.30
N ASP A 125 2.81 -18.64 -15.97
CA ASP A 125 4.03 -19.18 -15.38
C ASP A 125 4.62 -18.24 -14.33
N TRP A 126 4.30 -16.96 -14.36
CA TRP A 126 4.70 -15.99 -13.35
C TRP A 126 3.79 -16.08 -12.13
N THR A 127 4.35 -16.50 -11.00
CA THR A 127 3.67 -16.46 -9.70
C THR A 127 4.52 -15.72 -8.68
N LEU A 128 3.87 -15.10 -7.70
CA LEU A 128 4.57 -14.41 -6.62
C LEU A 128 5.59 -15.32 -5.93
N THR A 129 5.24 -16.60 -5.74
CA THR A 129 6.13 -17.61 -5.15
C THR A 129 7.36 -17.85 -6.02
N LYS A 130 7.19 -18.03 -7.33
CA LYS A 130 8.32 -18.23 -8.26
C LYS A 130 9.22 -16.98 -8.32
N VAL A 131 8.64 -15.78 -8.35
CA VAL A 131 9.39 -14.51 -8.33
C VAL A 131 10.19 -14.36 -7.05
N LYS A 132 9.57 -14.56 -5.87
CA LYS A 132 10.26 -14.48 -4.58
C LYS A 132 11.43 -15.46 -4.53
N ARG A 133 11.19 -16.73 -4.88
CA ARG A 133 12.22 -17.78 -4.92
C ARG A 133 13.37 -17.41 -5.87
N TYR A 134 13.06 -16.87 -7.04
CA TYR A 134 14.07 -16.41 -7.99
C TYR A 134 14.93 -15.29 -7.38
N ILE A 135 14.29 -14.25 -6.84
CA ILE A 135 15.00 -13.12 -6.24
C ILE A 135 15.83 -13.54 -5.02
N GLU A 136 15.31 -14.40 -4.14
CA GLU A 136 16.06 -14.91 -2.98
C GLU A 136 17.30 -15.70 -3.40
N LYS A 137 17.16 -16.58 -4.41
CA LYS A 137 18.28 -17.33 -4.98
C LYS A 137 19.37 -16.41 -5.54
N HIS A 138 18.98 -15.29 -6.16
CA HIS A 138 19.91 -14.36 -6.81
C HIS A 138 20.35 -13.18 -5.92
N LYS A 139 19.68 -12.92 -4.79
CA LYS A 139 20.10 -11.96 -3.75
C LYS A 139 21.35 -12.44 -3.03
N ASN A 140 21.44 -13.73 -2.73
CA ASN A 140 22.62 -14.34 -2.10
C ASN A 140 23.91 -14.27 -2.94
N LEU A 141 23.84 -13.79 -4.19
CA LEU A 141 24.98 -13.64 -5.10
C LEU A 141 25.52 -12.19 -5.19
N ARG A 142 24.85 -11.22 -4.56
CA ARG A 142 25.36 -9.85 -4.42
C ARG A 142 25.10 -9.42 -2.98
N GLY A 143 26.10 -9.67 -2.13
CA GLY A 143 26.16 -9.10 -0.78
C GLY A 143 25.91 -7.59 -0.84
N ASP A 144 25.22 -7.11 0.18
CA ASP A 144 24.93 -5.71 0.45
C ASP A 144 26.10 -4.80 0.07
N GLN A 145 25.95 -4.02 -1.01
CA GLN A 145 26.53 -2.68 -1.04
C GLN A 145 25.43 -1.73 -0.63
N ASN A 146 25.22 -1.69 0.69
CA ASN A 146 24.51 -0.61 1.34
C ASN A 146 25.32 0.67 1.14
N GLU A 147 24.73 1.62 0.43
CA GLU A 147 25.06 3.04 0.52
C GLU A 147 24.79 3.49 1.96
N ALA A 148 25.77 3.28 2.83
CA ALA A 148 25.93 4.07 4.04
C ALA A 148 26.72 5.31 3.64
N GLY A 149 25.98 6.41 3.43
CA GLY A 149 26.60 7.72 3.38
C GLY A 149 27.25 8.04 4.73
N GLN A 150 28.52 8.43 4.66
CA GLN A 150 29.14 9.44 5.51
C GLN A 150 29.96 10.36 4.62
#